data_AF-A0A3D1WQ86-F1
#
_entry.id   AF-A0A3D1WQ86-F1
#
_cell.length_a   1.000
_cell.length_b   1.000
_cell.length_c   1.000
_cell.angle_alpha   90.00
_cell.angle_beta   90.00
_cell.angle_gamma   90.00
#
_symmetry.space_group_name_H-M   'P 1'
#
loop_
_entity.id
_entity.type
_entity.pdbx_description
1 polymer ?
#
loop_
_entity_poly.entity_id
_entity_poly.type
_entity_poly.pdbx_seq_one_letter_code
_entity_poly.pdbx_strand_id
1 'polypeptide(L)'
;PYELHDYFLYYLLRFGFEPGKIYRMALKSFEGVYDAKTVHTWLRTFCRRFFAQQFKRSCLPDGPKVGSVTLSPRGDWRMPSDASSRLWLARIDALNPID
;
A
#
# COMPACT_ATOMS: atom_id res chain seq x y z
N PRO A 1 1.87 6.15 -10.00
CA PRO A 1 2.37 7.48 -9.56
C PRO A 1 2.86 7.41 -8.12
N TYR A 2 3.90 8.16 -7.75
CA TYR A 2 4.40 8.17 -6.37
C TYR A 2 3.35 8.68 -5.39
N GLU A 3 2.59 9.72 -5.74
CA GLU A 3 1.51 10.24 -4.90
C GLU A 3 0.46 9.19 -4.51
N LEU A 4 0.06 8.32 -5.44
CA LEU A 4 -0.84 7.20 -5.11
C LEU A 4 -0.14 6.17 -4.22
N HIS A 5 1.11 5.81 -4.51
CA HIS A 5 1.86 4.85 -3.71
C HIS A 5 2.07 5.33 -2.28
N ASP A 6 2.42 6.60 -2.10
CA ASP A 6 2.64 7.23 -0.80
C ASP A 6 1.33 7.34 -0.03
N TYR A 7 0.23 7.70 -0.72
CA TYR A 7 -1.12 7.68 -0.15
C TYR A 7 -1.48 6.28 0.39
N PHE A 8 -1.31 5.24 -0.44
CA PHE A 8 -1.60 3.87 -0.03
C PHE A 8 -0.72 3.42 1.13
N LEU A 9 0.58 3.70 1.06
CA LEU A 9 1.56 3.37 2.09
C LEU A 9 1.20 4.00 3.42
N TYR A 10 0.88 5.29 3.42
CA TYR A 10 0.52 6.02 4.62
C TYR A 10 -0.70 5.41 5.32
N TYR A 11 -1.80 5.21 4.58
CA TYR A 11 -3.03 4.67 5.18
C TYR A 11 -2.92 3.19 5.58
N LEU A 12 -2.10 2.41 4.87
CA LEU A 12 -1.81 1.03 5.26
C LEU A 12 -1.00 0.99 6.56
N LEU A 13 0.11 1.74 6.65
CA LEU A 13 1.00 1.66 7.80
C LEU A 13 0.47 2.38 9.04
N ARG A 14 -0.09 3.58 8.87
CA ARG A 14 -0.50 4.42 10.00
C ARG A 14 -1.79 3.93 10.65
N PHE A 15 -2.73 3.42 9.83
CA PHE A 15 -4.08 3.08 10.28
C PHE A 15 -4.46 1.61 10.06
N GLY A 16 -3.64 0.81 9.39
CA GLY A 16 -3.96 -0.59 9.11
C GLY A 16 -5.17 -0.76 8.21
N PHE A 17 -5.50 0.22 7.36
CA PHE A 17 -6.70 0.15 6.53
C PHE A 17 -6.58 -0.93 5.45
N GLU A 18 -7.70 -1.60 5.23
CA GLU A 18 -7.86 -2.60 4.18
C GLU A 18 -7.86 -1.95 2.79
N PRO A 19 -7.45 -2.67 1.73
CA PRO A 19 -7.27 -2.09 0.40
C PRO A 19 -8.57 -1.53 -0.17
N GLY A 20 -9.72 -2.14 0.11
CA GLY A 20 -11.02 -1.62 -0.33
C GLY A 20 -11.39 -0.27 0.31
N LYS A 21 -10.97 -0.02 1.56
CA LYS A 21 -11.17 1.29 2.18
C LYS A 21 -10.23 2.33 1.57
N ILE A 22 -8.95 1.98 1.44
CA ILE A 22 -7.94 2.83 0.82
C ILE A 22 -8.37 3.23 -0.61
N TYR A 23 -8.88 2.27 -1.40
CA TYR A 23 -9.40 2.52 -2.75
C TYR A 23 -10.47 3.60 -2.77
N ARG A 24 -11.54 3.45 -1.98
CA ARG A 24 -12.65 4.41 -1.94
C ARG A 24 -12.23 5.79 -1.45
N MET A 25 -11.30 5.87 -0.51
CA MET A 25 -10.76 7.15 -0.05
C MET A 25 -9.89 7.80 -1.12
N ALA A 26 -9.09 7.02 -1.84
CA ALA A 26 -8.26 7.51 -2.93
C ALA A 26 -9.10 8.05 -4.09
N LEU A 27 -10.19 7.38 -4.48
CA LEU A 27 -11.11 7.89 -5.51
C LEU A 27 -11.62 9.30 -5.18
N LYS A 28 -12.02 9.53 -3.92
CA LYS A 28 -12.47 10.85 -3.46
C LYS A 28 -11.35 11.88 -3.36
N SER A 29 -10.16 11.45 -2.92
CA SER A 29 -9.04 12.36 -2.69
C SER A 29 -8.38 12.83 -3.98
N PHE A 30 -8.48 12.04 -5.05
CA PHE A 30 -7.88 12.29 -6.36
C PHE A 30 -8.93 12.46 -7.47
N GLU A 31 -10.16 12.86 -7.09
CA GLU A 31 -11.23 13.16 -8.04
C GLU A 31 -10.77 14.21 -9.06
N GLY A 32 -11.02 13.96 -10.35
CA GLY A 32 -10.57 14.82 -11.44
C GLY A 32 -9.07 14.72 -11.78
N VAL A 33 -8.26 14.01 -10.99
CA VAL A 33 -6.82 13.79 -11.25
C VAL A 33 -6.58 12.38 -11.79
N TYR A 34 -7.20 11.36 -11.18
CA TYR A 34 -7.10 9.97 -11.62
C TYR A 34 -8.47 9.33 -11.80
N ASP A 35 -8.59 8.51 -12.83
CA ASP A 35 -9.74 7.64 -13.04
C ASP A 35 -9.70 6.41 -12.14
N ALA A 36 -10.87 5.82 -11.90
CA ALA A 36 -11.05 4.69 -10.99
C ALA A 36 -10.20 3.48 -11.36
N LYS A 37 -10.00 3.24 -12.67
CA LYS A 37 -9.14 2.18 -13.21
C LYS A 37 -7.66 2.41 -12.92
N THR A 38 -7.17 3.65 -13.01
CA THR A 38 -5.79 3.98 -12.65
C THR A 38 -5.55 3.73 -11.16
N VAL A 39 -6.42 4.24 -10.29
CA VAL A 39 -6.30 4.00 -8.83
C VAL A 39 -6.29 2.51 -8.51
N HIS A 40 -7.19 1.74 -9.14
CA HIS A 40 -7.27 0.28 -8.96
C HIS A 40 -5.96 -0.42 -9.37
N THR A 41 -5.46 -0.11 -10.57
CA THR A 41 -4.24 -0.71 -11.14
C THR A 41 -3.02 -0.45 -10.26
N TRP A 42 -2.88 0.78 -9.75
CA TRP A 42 -1.76 1.15 -8.90
C TRP A 42 -1.87 0.59 -7.49
N LEU A 43 -3.09 0.50 -6.92
CA LEU A 43 -3.32 -0.15 -5.63
C LEU A 43 -2.97 -1.64 -5.69
N ARG A 44 -3.41 -2.33 -6.75
CA ARG A 44 -3.04 -3.73 -7.02
C ARG A 44 -1.52 -3.89 -7.11
N THR A 45 -0.87 -3.02 -7.88
CA THR A 45 0.59 -3.02 -8.06
C THR A 45 1.33 -2.76 -6.75
N PHE A 46 0.84 -1.81 -5.95
CA PHE A 46 1.34 -1.50 -4.62
C PHE A 46 1.28 -2.73 -3.71
N CYS A 47 0.11 -3.34 -3.51
CA CYS A 47 -0.04 -4.49 -2.61
C CYS A 47 0.83 -5.67 -3.06
N ARG A 48 0.87 -5.99 -4.36
CA ARG A 48 1.74 -7.06 -4.88
C ARG A 48 3.21 -6.82 -4.54
N ARG A 49 3.72 -5.63 -4.84
CA ARG A 49 5.14 -5.27 -4.63
C ARG A 49 5.48 -5.11 -3.16
N PHE A 50 4.58 -4.52 -2.39
CA PHE A 50 4.79 -4.24 -0.98
C PHE A 50 5.07 -5.53 -0.20
N PHE A 51 4.30 -6.58 -0.46
CA PHE A 51 4.53 -7.92 0.09
C PHE A 51 5.78 -8.59 -0.50
N ALA A 52 5.86 -8.71 -1.83
CA ALA A 52 6.94 -9.46 -2.49
C ALA A 52 8.35 -8.86 -2.24
N GLN A 53 8.44 -7.57 -1.92
CA GLN A 53 9.71 -6.89 -1.68
C GLN A 53 10.06 -6.77 -0.19
N GLN A 54 9.33 -7.45 0.71
CA GLN A 54 9.58 -7.37 2.15
C GLN A 54 10.96 -7.86 2.55
N PHE A 55 11.50 -8.89 1.87
CA PHE A 55 12.85 -9.40 2.14
C PHE A 55 13.94 -8.32 2.03
N LYS A 56 13.74 -7.32 1.14
CA LYS A 56 14.66 -6.19 0.99
C LYS A 56 14.65 -5.28 2.21
N ARG A 57 13.55 -5.25 2.96
CA ARG A 57 13.38 -4.43 4.16
C ARG A 57 13.98 -5.08 5.40
N SER A 58 14.02 -6.41 5.44
CA SER A 58 14.56 -7.19 6.55
C SER A 58 16.02 -6.86 6.87
N CYS A 59 16.80 -6.45 5.87
CA CYS A 59 18.23 -6.11 6.00
C CYS A 59 18.52 -4.62 5.76
N LEU A 60 17.57 -3.72 6.08
CA LEU A 60 17.79 -2.27 5.91
C LEU A 60 18.92 -1.76 6.82
N PRO A 61 19.83 -0.93 6.30
CA PRO A 61 20.85 -0.26 7.12
C PRO A 61 20.19 0.69 8.13
N ASP A 62 20.98 1.14 9.09
CA ASP A 62 20.52 2.09 10.10
C ASP A 62 20.18 3.44 9.48
N GLY A 63 19.10 4.03 9.96
CA GLY A 63 18.65 5.35 9.54
C GLY A 63 17.62 5.90 10.53
N PRO A 64 17.62 7.23 10.78
CA PRO A 64 16.66 7.83 11.69
C PRO A 64 15.25 7.79 11.09
N LYS A 65 14.25 7.56 11.95
CA LYS A 65 12.84 7.71 11.59
C LYS A 65 12.55 9.19 11.28
N VAL A 66 11.95 9.45 10.13
CA VAL A 66 11.42 10.77 9.76
C VAL A 66 9.91 10.66 9.54
N GLY A 67 9.14 11.58 10.10
CA GLY A 67 7.69 11.58 10.02
C GLY A 67 7.01 10.58 10.95
N SER A 68 5.79 10.15 10.61
CA SER A 68 4.94 9.35 11.49
C SER A 68 5.09 7.83 11.32
N VAL A 69 5.57 7.37 10.17
CA VAL A 69 5.67 5.95 9.79
C VAL A 69 7.03 5.64 9.18
N THR A 70 7.53 4.42 9.41
CA THR A 70 8.78 3.89 8.83
C THR A 70 8.65 2.44 8.42
N LEU A 71 9.60 1.99 7.61
CA LEU A 71 9.65 0.63 7.07
C LEU A 71 10.77 -0.24 7.67
N SER A 72 11.43 0.26 8.73
CA SER A 72 12.46 -0.51 9.42
C SER A 72 11.83 -1.72 10.12
N PRO A 73 12.39 -2.94 9.93
CA PRO A 73 11.95 -4.15 10.64
C PRO A 73 12.19 -4.05 12.15
N ARG A 74 13.04 -3.10 12.56
CA ARG A 74 13.39 -2.80 13.95
C ARG A 74 12.48 -1.74 14.57
N GLY A 75 11.62 -1.11 13.75
CA GLY A 75 10.74 -0.01 14.15
C GLY A 75 9.26 -0.32 13.93
N ASP A 76 8.61 0.47 13.07
CA ASP A 76 7.15 0.46 12.91
C ASP A 76 6.61 -0.73 12.10
N TRP A 77 7.42 -1.37 11.23
CA TRP A 77 6.92 -2.35 10.26
C TRP A 77 7.55 -3.73 10.43
N ARG A 78 6.78 -4.67 10.99
CA ARG A 78 7.19 -6.07 11.19
C ARG A 78 6.30 -7.00 10.39
N MET A 79 6.79 -7.45 9.23
CA MET A 79 6.11 -8.42 8.37
C MET A 79 7.08 -9.53 7.95
N PRO A 80 6.65 -10.81 7.95
CA PRO A 80 7.45 -11.91 7.41
C PRO A 80 7.82 -11.70 5.93
N SER A 81 9.01 -12.14 5.53
CA SER A 81 9.50 -11.95 4.16
C SER A 81 8.79 -12.84 3.14
N ASP A 82 8.13 -13.88 3.61
CA ASP A 82 7.38 -14.92 2.89
C ASP A 82 5.85 -14.74 2.99
N ALA A 83 5.38 -13.62 3.55
CA ALA A 83 3.96 -13.32 3.66
C ALA A 83 3.26 -13.27 2.29
N SER A 84 2.09 -13.91 2.17
CA SER A 84 1.31 -13.94 0.92
C SER A 84 0.40 -12.72 0.77
N SER A 85 0.45 -12.07 -0.39
CA SER A 85 -0.47 -10.98 -0.76
C SER A 85 -1.81 -11.46 -1.34
N ARG A 86 -2.02 -12.78 -1.48
CA ARG A 86 -3.17 -13.36 -2.20
C ARG A 86 -4.52 -12.81 -1.73
N LEU A 87 -4.74 -12.75 -0.42
CA LEU A 87 -6.01 -12.26 0.16
C LEU A 87 -6.25 -10.78 -0.18
N TRP A 88 -5.20 -9.96 -0.13
CA TRP A 88 -5.28 -8.54 -0.44
C TRP A 88 -5.57 -8.30 -1.92
N LEU A 89 -4.91 -9.06 -2.81
CA LEU A 89 -5.14 -8.99 -4.24
C LEU A 89 -6.54 -9.44 -4.62
N ALA A 90 -7.05 -10.53 -4.03
CA ALA A 90 -8.42 -11.00 -4.26
C ALA A 90 -9.47 -9.94 -3.85
N ARG A 91 -9.24 -9.23 -2.74
CA ARG A 91 -10.12 -8.14 -2.32
C ARG A 91 -10.07 -6.95 -3.26
N ILE A 92 -8.91 -6.63 -3.84
CA ILE A 92 -8.78 -5.56 -4.85
C ILE A 92 -9.45 -5.98 -6.16
N ASP A 93 -9.28 -7.22 -6.58
CA ASP A 93 -9.86 -7.75 -7.82
C ASP A 93 -11.39 -7.83 -7.75
N ALA A 94 -11.95 -7.97 -6.55
CA ALA A 94 -13.40 -7.89 -6.31
C ALA A 94 -13.97 -6.46 -6.33
N LEU A 95 -13.13 -5.42 -6.37
CA LEU A 95 -13.59 -4.02 -6.49
C LEU A 95 -13.91 -3.73 -7.95
N ASN A 96 -15.08 -3.15 -8.21
CA ASN A 96 -15.48 -2.72 -9.54
C ASN A 96 -14.78 -1.39 -9.89
N PRO A 97 -13.94 -1.32 -10.95
CA PRO A 97 -13.19 -0.11 -11.30
C PRO A 97 -13.96 0.86 -12.21
N ILE A 98 -15.27 0.67 -12.35
CA ILE A 98 -16.14 1.40 -13.30
C ILE A 98 -17.05 2.42 -12.59
N ASP A 99 -17.19 2.35 -11.25
CA ASP A 99 -17.97 3.30 -10.44
C ASP A 99 -17.15 4.53 -10.02
#